data_AF-A0A929DAF3-F1
#
_entry.id   AF-A0A929DAF3-F1
#
_cell.length_a   1.000
_cell.length_b   1.000
_cell.length_c   1.000
_cell.angle_alpha   90.00
_cell.angle_beta   90.00
_cell.angle_gamma   90.00
#
_symmetry.space_group_name_H-M   'P 1'
#
loop_
_entity.id
_entity.type
_entity.pdbx_description
1 polymer ?
#
loop_
_entity_poly.entity_id
_entity_poly.type
_entity_poly.pdbx_seq_one_letter_code
_entity_poly.pdbx_strand_id
1 'polypeptide(L)' 'MEFRPPGPLAVNKRVAERLFLKTYDLELEEAKDYRIWAYRKAAWAVDEWPGSIAELYEARGEAGLRELPGIGKSLAGRIA' A
#
# COMPACT_ATOMS: atom_id res chain seq x y z
N MET A 1 -20.28 -1.09 10.69
CA MET A 1 -19.24 -1.96 11.26
C MET A 1 -18.28 -2.30 10.14
N GLU A 2 -17.04 -1.86 10.23
CA GLU A 2 -16.04 -2.12 9.19
C GLU A 2 -15.50 -3.55 9.40
N PHE A 3 -15.77 -4.44 8.44
CA PHE A 3 -15.27 -5.81 8.49
C PHE A 3 -13.76 -5.78 8.26
N ARG A 4 -12.98 -5.93 9.33
CA ARG A 4 -11.55 -6.16 9.24
C ARG A 4 -11.33 -7.67 9.11
N PRO A 5 -10.73 -8.16 8.01
CA PRO A 5 -10.43 -9.58 7.90
C PRO A 5 -9.47 -9.98 9.02
N PRO A 6 -9.69 -11.10 9.73
CA PRO A 6 -8.74 -11.60 10.71
C PRO A 6 -7.47 -12.12 10.02
N GLY A 7 -6.34 -12.05 10.73
CA GLY A 7 -5.08 -12.65 10.27
C GLY A 7 -4.26 -11.79 9.29
N PRO A 8 -3.40 -12.40 8.46
CA PRO A 8 -2.42 -11.70 7.62
C PRO A 8 -3.00 -10.69 6.62
N LEU A 9 -4.28 -10.81 6.27
CA LEU A 9 -4.98 -9.87 5.39
C LEU A 9 -5.39 -8.57 6.10
N ALA A 10 -5.45 -8.58 7.45
CA ALA A 10 -5.65 -7.36 8.23
C ALA A 10 -4.51 -6.35 7.99
N VAL A 11 -3.30 -6.86 7.72
CA VAL A 11 -2.13 -6.03 7.45
C VAL A 11 -2.30 -5.28 6.13
N ASN A 12 -2.83 -5.94 5.08
CA ASN A 12 -3.14 -5.27 3.82
C ASN A 12 -4.05 -4.06 4.06
N LYS A 13 -5.17 -4.24 4.77
CA LYS A 13 -6.11 -3.14 5.06
C LYS A 13 -5.46 -1.98 5.81
N ARG A 14 -4.61 -2.28 6.81
CA ARG A 14 -3.86 -1.25 7.56
C ARG A 14 -2.84 -0.51 6.69
N VAL A 15 -2.13 -1.21 5.82
CA VAL A 15 -1.15 -0.58 4.92
C VAL A 15 -1.86 0.26 3.88
N ALA A 16 -2.96 -0.23 3.29
CA ALA A 16 -3.80 0.52 2.37
C ALA A 16 -4.33 1.82 3.02
N GLU A 17 -4.88 1.72 4.24
CA GLU A 17 -5.34 2.88 5.01
C GLU A 17 -4.22 3.92 5.20
N ARG A 18 -3.02 3.49 5.62
CA ARG A 18 -1.87 4.41 5.76
C ARG A 18 -1.47 5.06 4.44
N LEU A 19 -1.55 4.35 3.33
CA LEU A 19 -1.27 4.90 2.00
C LEU A 19 -2.34 5.91 1.59
N PHE A 20 -3.62 5.65 1.86
CA PHE A 20 -4.70 6.61 1.62
C PHE A 20 -4.58 7.86 2.49
N LEU A 21 -4.26 7.72 3.77
CA LEU A 21 -3.98 8.87 4.63
C LEU A 21 -2.82 9.71 4.06
N LYS A 22 -1.77 9.06 3.54
CA LYS A 22 -0.69 9.80 2.88
C LYS A 22 -1.13 10.48 1.59
N THR A 23 -2.09 9.95 0.84
CA THR A 23 -2.66 10.69 -0.31
C THR A 23 -3.33 11.98 0.13
N TYR A 24 -4.06 11.96 1.24
CA TYR A 24 -4.71 13.14 1.81
C TYR A 24 -3.67 14.18 2.27
N ASP A 25 -2.61 13.73 2.96
CA ASP A 25 -1.50 14.63 3.33
C ASP A 25 -0.87 15.28 2.08
N LEU A 26 -0.64 14.50 1.02
CA LEU A 26 -0.03 15.01 -0.22
C LEU A 26 -0.94 16.00 -0.95
N GLU A 27 -2.27 15.81 -0.87
CA GLU A 27 -3.25 16.76 -1.40
C GLU A 27 -3.21 18.08 -0.61
N LEU A 28 -3.13 18.02 0.73
CA LEU A 28 -2.97 19.21 1.59
C LEU A 28 -1.64 19.93 1.38
N GLU A 29 -0.58 19.19 1.08
CA GLU A 29 0.76 19.72 0.77
C GLU A 29 0.86 20.29 -0.67
N GLU A 30 -0.24 20.30 -1.45
CA GLU A 30 -0.27 20.67 -2.88
C GLU A 30 0.83 19.95 -3.70
N ALA A 31 1.09 18.69 -3.35
CA ALA A 31 2.08 17.88 -4.03
C ALA A 31 1.68 17.63 -5.49
N LYS A 32 2.66 17.34 -6.33
CA LYS A 32 2.44 17.05 -7.76
C LYS A 32 1.46 15.88 -7.95
N ASP A 33 0.48 16.03 -8.83
CA ASP A 33 -0.58 15.05 -9.12
C ASP A 33 -0.08 13.63 -9.33
N TYR A 34 1.01 13.45 -10.10
CA TYR A 34 1.54 12.12 -10.37
C TYR A 34 1.96 11.39 -9.08
N ARG A 35 2.40 12.13 -8.05
CA ARG A 35 2.82 11.59 -6.76
C ARG A 35 1.59 11.19 -5.95
N ILE A 36 0.56 12.03 -5.89
CA ILE A 36 -0.72 11.69 -5.25
C ILE A 36 -1.30 10.42 -5.89
N TRP A 37 -1.36 10.38 -7.22
CA TRP A 37 -1.83 9.20 -7.97
C TRP A 37 -0.98 7.96 -7.76
N ALA A 38 0.34 8.09 -7.56
CA ALA A 38 1.19 6.95 -7.25
C ALA A 38 0.81 6.31 -5.91
N TYR A 39 0.62 7.12 -4.86
CA TYR A 39 0.18 6.62 -3.55
C TYR A 39 -1.25 6.06 -3.58
N ARG A 40 -2.16 6.71 -4.31
CA ARG A 40 -3.55 6.26 -4.45
C ARG A 40 -3.64 4.89 -5.13
N LYS A 41 -2.89 4.70 -6.23
CA LYS A 41 -2.81 3.39 -6.91
C LYS A 41 -2.16 2.32 -6.03
N ALA A 42 -1.12 2.66 -5.27
CA ALA A 42 -0.49 1.74 -4.34
C ALA A 42 -1.46 1.29 -3.23
N ALA A 43 -2.26 2.22 -2.70
CA ALA A 43 -3.27 1.93 -1.69
C ALA A 43 -4.31 0.93 -2.21
N TRP A 44 -4.86 1.17 -3.42
CA TRP A 44 -5.77 0.22 -4.07
C TRP A 44 -5.13 -1.14 -4.33
N ALA A 45 -3.92 -1.15 -4.88
CA ALA A 45 -3.21 -2.39 -5.18
C ALA A 45 -3.01 -3.26 -3.93
N VAL A 46 -2.71 -2.65 -2.78
CA VAL A 46 -2.60 -3.36 -1.50
C VAL A 46 -3.96 -3.81 -0.98
N ASP A 47 -4.98 -2.95 -1.06
CA ASP A 47 -6.31 -3.21 -0.53
C ASP A 47 -7.03 -4.37 -1.22
N GLU A 48 -6.86 -4.46 -2.53
CA GLU A 48 -7.46 -5.46 -3.43
C GLU A 48 -6.56 -6.69 -3.64
N TRP A 49 -5.35 -6.70 -3.07
CA TRP A 49 -4.44 -7.83 -3.23
C TRP A 49 -5.04 -9.10 -2.60
N PRO A 50 -5.17 -10.22 -3.34
CA PRO A 50 -5.85 -11.42 -2.85
C PRO A 50 -5.05 -12.20 -1.79
N GLY A 51 -3.73 -11.99 -1.70
CA GLY A 51 -2.85 -12.63 -0.70
C GLY A 51 -2.46 -11.69 0.43
N SER A 52 -1.63 -12.15 1.38
CA SER A 52 -1.05 -11.24 2.38
C SER A 52 0.20 -10.57 1.84
N ILE A 53 0.23 -9.23 1.88
CA ILE A 53 1.46 -8.49 1.57
C ILE A 53 2.52 -8.69 2.66
N ALA A 54 2.10 -9.02 3.89
CA ALA A 54 3.01 -9.30 4.99
C ALA A 54 3.79 -10.58 4.71
N GLU A 55 3.10 -11.64 4.28
CA GLU A 55 3.76 -12.90 3.91
C GLU A 55 4.65 -12.74 2.67
N LEU A 56 4.24 -11.92 1.69
CA LEU A 56 5.10 -11.57 0.55
C LEU A 56 6.39 -10.87 0.99
N TYR A 57 6.27 -9.94 1.94
CA TYR A 57 7.41 -9.23 2.50
C TYR A 57 8.31 -10.15 3.33
N GLU A 58 7.76 -11.01 4.19
CA GLU A 58 8.54 -11.99 4.94
C GLU A 58 9.28 -12.97 4.01
N ALA A 59 8.65 -13.39 2.91
CA ALA A 59 9.24 -14.35 1.98
C ALA A 59 10.29 -13.74 1.03
N ARG A 60 10.09 -12.49 0.58
CA ARG A 60 10.88 -11.88 -0.52
C ARG A 60 11.36 -10.46 -0.24
N GLY A 61 11.08 -9.91 0.94
CA GLY A 61 11.36 -8.52 1.31
C GLY A 61 10.67 -7.51 0.40
N GLU A 62 11.30 -6.36 0.19
CA GLU A 62 10.81 -5.32 -0.72
C GLU A 62 10.60 -5.80 -2.16
N ALA A 63 11.34 -6.83 -2.60
CA ALA A 63 11.19 -7.37 -3.94
C ALA A 63 9.80 -7.99 -4.14
N GLY A 64 9.25 -8.66 -3.12
CA GLY A 64 7.88 -9.18 -3.15
C GLY A 64 6.83 -8.07 -3.21
N LEU A 65 7.04 -6.97 -2.49
CA LEU A 65 6.13 -5.82 -2.54
C LEU A 65 6.11 -5.13 -3.92
N ARG A 66 7.20 -5.23 -4.68
CA ARG A 66 7.30 -4.69 -6.04
C ARG A 66 6.57 -5.53 -7.09
N GLU A 67 6.08 -6.72 -6.72
CA GLU A 67 5.21 -7.52 -7.58
C GLU A 67 3.79 -6.95 -7.65
N LEU A 68 3.41 -6.12 -6.67
CA LEU A 68 2.11 -5.46 -6.68
C LEU A 68 2.05 -4.37 -7.77
N PRO A 69 0.94 -4.28 -8.50
CA PRO A 69 0.79 -3.34 -9.61
C PRO A 69 0.90 -1.90 -9.11
N GLY A 70 1.76 -1.11 -9.76
CA GLY A 70 1.96 0.30 -9.40
C GLY A 70 2.86 0.55 -8.19
N ILE A 71 3.42 -0.49 -7.56
CA ILE A 71 4.36 -0.37 -6.44
C ILE A 71 5.80 -0.48 -6.95
N GLY A 72 6.43 0.67 -7.18
CA GLY A 72 7.86 0.76 -7.51
C GLY A 72 8.76 0.72 -6.28
N LYS A 73 10.09 0.78 -6.49
CA LYS A 73 11.11 0.74 -5.42
C LYS A 73 10.86 1.76 -4.30
N SER A 74 10.48 2.99 -4.65
CA SER A 74 10.22 4.06 -3.67
C SER A 74 8.99 3.80 -2.80
N LEU A 75 7.93 3.23 -3.38
CA LEU A 75 6.71 2.88 -2.65
C LEU A 75 6.92 1.62 -1.82
N ALA A 76 7.63 0.62 -2.35
CA ALA A 76 7.98 -0.59 -1.62
C ALA A 76 8.78 -0.25 -0.34
N GLY A 77 9.81 0.58 -0.44
CA GLY A 77 10.58 1.04 0.72
C GLY A 77 9.80 1.97 1.67
N ARG A 78 8.59 2.43 1.30
CA ARG A 78 7.70 3.17 2.21
C ARG A 78 6.69 2.26 2.92
N ILE A 79 6.44 1.07 2.36
CA ILE A 79 5.52 0.07 2.90
C ILE A 79 6.25 -0.87 3.87
N ALA A 80 7.49 -1.25 3.55
CA ALA A 80 8.41 -2.00 4.40
C ALA A 80 8.67 -1.28 5.73
#